data_AF-A0A1Y2HJ35-F1
#
_entry.id   AF-A0A1Y2HJ35-F1
#
_cell.length_a   1.000
_cell.length_b   1.000
_cell.length_c   1.000
_cell.angle_alpha   90.00
_cell.angle_beta   90.00
_cell.angle_gamma   90.00
#
_symmetry.space_group_name_H-M   'P 1'
#
loop_
_entity.id
_entity.type
_entity.pdbx_description
1 polymer ?
#
loop_
_entity_poly.entity_id
_entity_poly.type
_entity_poly.pdbx_seq_one_letter_code
_entity_poly.pdbx_strand_id
1 'polypeptide(L)'
;MQRVLEERNRNVYRLVKNNLIGCRLAELIRKYGHLVLVLPKFHPELNPIERGWSAITAHCHKNCTFKWETLMTVFDSAIASVSINQIRNYFRVCARFASVYEIVKVNGPLAEHIVRTYRSHRGVAKNDLEQMVKKLFTKVTCEKASALDERHLTELLEILRAIPPKLRPK
;
A
#
# COMPACT_ATOMS: atom_id res chain seq x y z
N MET A 1 6.91 -4.96 21.24
CA MET A 1 6.58 -4.47 19.89
C MET A 1 6.51 -5.60 18.85
N GLN A 2 7.34 -6.66 18.94
CA GLN A 2 7.26 -7.89 18.12
C GLN A 2 5.89 -8.59 18.15
N ARG A 3 5.33 -8.88 19.33
CA ARG A 3 4.02 -9.57 19.45
C ARG A 3 2.87 -8.85 18.74
N VAL A 4 2.86 -7.51 18.71
CA VAL A 4 1.75 -6.73 18.14
C VAL A 4 1.72 -6.81 16.61
N LEU A 5 2.89 -6.94 15.96
CA LEU A 5 2.98 -7.17 14.52
C LEU A 5 2.70 -8.64 14.17
N GLU A 6 3.13 -9.57 15.04
CA GLU A 6 2.91 -11.02 14.88
C GLU A 6 1.46 -11.45 15.06
N GLU A 7 0.61 -10.75 15.82
CA GLU A 7 -0.77 -11.19 16.07
C GLU A 7 -1.81 -10.59 15.13
N ARG A 8 -1.60 -9.35 14.65
CA ARG A 8 -2.59 -8.64 13.80
C ARG A 8 -2.39 -8.81 12.29
N ASN A 9 -1.19 -9.15 11.83
CA ASN A 9 -0.84 -9.15 10.39
C ASN A 9 -0.36 -10.52 9.87
N ARG A 10 -0.66 -11.63 10.57
CA ARG A 10 -0.14 -12.98 10.28
C ARG A 10 -0.25 -13.44 8.82
N ASN A 11 -1.21 -12.90 8.07
CA ASN A 11 -1.59 -13.44 6.78
C ASN A 11 -1.04 -12.66 5.57
N VAL A 12 -0.44 -11.48 5.75
CA VAL A 12 0.15 -10.71 4.63
C VAL A 12 1.65 -10.53 4.76
N TYR A 13 2.13 -10.24 5.97
CA TYR A 13 3.56 -10.29 6.25
C TYR A 13 3.89 -11.68 6.73
N ARG A 14 4.28 -12.55 5.80
CA ARG A 14 4.91 -13.81 6.18
C ARG A 14 6.32 -13.47 6.69
N LEU A 15 6.43 -13.23 7.99
CA LEU A 15 7.70 -13.26 8.70
C LEU A 15 8.18 -14.70 8.66
N VAL A 16 8.94 -15.05 7.62
CA VAL A 16 9.49 -16.38 7.48
C VAL A 16 10.74 -16.42 8.36
N LYS A 17 10.78 -17.37 9.31
CA LYS A 17 12.06 -17.86 9.83
C LYS A 17 12.77 -18.63 8.69
N ASN A 18 13.39 -17.88 7.78
CA ASN A 18 14.36 -18.26 6.75
C ASN A 18 14.18 -19.62 6.02
N ASN A 19 13.31 -19.65 5.00
CA ASN A 19 13.33 -20.67 3.92
C ASN A 19 14.25 -20.27 2.73
N LEU A 20 15.07 -19.22 2.87
CA LEU A 20 16.00 -18.78 1.82
C LEU A 20 17.20 -19.73 1.76
N ILE A 21 17.21 -20.72 0.87
CA ILE A 21 18.30 -21.71 0.76
C ILE A 21 19.27 -21.29 -0.36
N GLY A 22 20.58 -21.46 -0.12
CA GLY A 22 21.57 -21.54 -1.20
C GLY A 22 22.22 -20.24 -1.69
N CYS A 23 22.17 -19.12 -0.95
CA CYS A 23 22.92 -17.92 -1.32
C CYS A 23 23.61 -17.22 -0.13
N ARG A 24 24.71 -16.53 -0.40
CA ARG A 24 25.54 -15.82 0.60
C ARG A 24 24.74 -14.83 1.46
N LEU A 25 23.76 -14.15 0.87
CA LEU A 25 22.89 -13.23 1.61
C LEU A 25 22.07 -13.97 2.67
N ALA A 26 21.54 -15.14 2.35
CA ALA A 26 20.76 -15.95 3.28
C ALA A 26 21.61 -16.50 4.43
N GLU A 27 22.88 -16.82 4.17
CA GLU A 27 23.84 -17.21 5.21
C GLU A 27 24.11 -16.06 6.18
N LEU A 28 24.34 -14.84 5.67
CA LEU A 28 24.57 -13.66 6.50
C LEU A 28 23.34 -13.32 7.36
N ILE A 29 22.15 -13.35 6.77
CA ILE A 29 20.88 -13.11 7.50
C ILE A 29 20.73 -14.10 8.66
N ARG A 30 21.02 -15.39 8.43
CA ARG A 30 20.98 -16.41 9.48
C ARG A 30 22.07 -16.19 10.53
N LYS A 31 23.30 -15.93 10.10
CA LYS A 31 24.46 -15.71 10.97
C LYS A 31 24.22 -14.58 11.97
N TYR A 32 23.57 -13.50 11.55
CA TYR A 32 23.28 -12.34 12.41
C TYR A 32 21.87 -12.35 13.02
N GLY A 33 21.08 -13.42 12.82
CA GLY A 33 19.76 -13.56 13.45
C GLY A 33 18.71 -12.55 12.95
N HIS A 34 18.84 -12.03 11.73
CA HIS A 34 17.89 -11.09 11.18
C HIS A 34 16.59 -11.77 10.72
N LEU A 35 15.47 -11.05 10.82
CA LEU A 35 14.18 -11.44 10.27
C LEU A 35 14.01 -10.84 8.88
N VAL A 36 13.40 -11.60 7.97
CA VAL A 36 13.13 -11.15 6.59
C VAL A 36 11.63 -10.94 6.40
N LEU A 37 11.28 -9.75 5.93
CA LEU A 37 9.95 -9.43 5.46
C LEU A 37 9.85 -9.80 3.99
N VAL A 38 9.16 -10.90 3.67
CA VAL A 38 8.93 -11.29 2.28
C VAL A 38 7.69 -10.56 1.77
N LEU A 39 7.88 -9.74 0.73
CA LEU A 39 6.81 -8.98 0.09
C LEU A 39 6.40 -9.67 -1.23
N PRO A 40 5.11 -9.67 -1.57
CA PRO A 40 4.66 -10.24 -2.83
C PRO A 40 5.11 -9.38 -4.02
N LYS A 41 5.37 -10.03 -5.15
CA LYS A 41 5.84 -9.37 -6.39
C LYS A 41 4.76 -8.42 -6.93
N PHE A 42 5.17 -7.26 -7.46
CA PHE A 42 4.30 -6.25 -8.06
C PHE A 42 3.27 -5.59 -7.12
N HIS A 43 3.58 -5.55 -5.81
CA HIS A 43 2.76 -4.87 -4.81
C HIS A 43 3.58 -3.82 -4.03
N PRO A 44 4.04 -2.74 -4.69
CA PRO A 44 4.84 -1.69 -4.04
C PRO A 44 4.10 -1.01 -2.88
N GLU A 45 2.77 -0.98 -2.90
CA GLU A 45 1.93 -0.44 -1.83
C GLU A 45 2.03 -1.19 -0.49
N LEU A 46 2.53 -2.44 -0.50
CA LEU A 46 2.82 -3.23 0.69
C LEU A 46 4.22 -2.98 1.25
N ASN A 47 5.09 -2.30 0.50
CA ASN A 47 6.46 -1.97 0.86
C ASN A 47 6.54 -0.55 1.48
N PRO A 48 6.74 -0.41 2.80
CA PRO A 48 6.70 0.90 3.45
C PRO A 48 7.80 1.86 2.98
N ILE A 49 8.92 1.36 2.44
CA ILE A 49 10.02 2.21 1.96
C ILE A 49 9.64 3.00 0.71
N GLU A 50 8.70 2.51 -0.13
CA GLU A 50 8.24 3.22 -1.33
C GLU A 50 7.57 4.56 -0.96
N ARG A 51 6.87 4.58 0.18
CA ARG A 51 6.26 5.81 0.72
C ARG A 51 7.29 6.76 1.30
N GLY A 52 8.35 6.21 1.90
CA GLY A 52 9.50 6.97 2.34
C GLY A 52 10.20 7.65 1.17
N TRP A 53 10.50 6.88 0.11
CA TRP A 53 11.08 7.42 -1.12
C TRP A 53 10.18 8.47 -1.76
N SER A 54 8.88 8.22 -1.86
CA SER A 54 7.93 9.22 -2.38
C SER A 54 8.01 10.55 -1.61
N ALA A 55 8.13 10.51 -0.28
CA ALA A 55 8.26 11.72 0.54
C ALA A 55 9.62 12.42 0.36
N ILE A 56 10.71 11.66 0.34
CA ILE A 56 12.08 12.16 0.14
C ILE A 56 12.19 12.80 -1.25
N THR A 57 11.77 12.10 -2.29
CA THR A 57 11.78 12.60 -3.67
C THR A 57 10.91 13.85 -3.82
N ALA A 58 9.72 13.90 -3.21
CA ALA A 58 8.89 15.09 -3.22
C ALA A 58 9.56 16.29 -2.51
N HIS A 59 10.33 16.04 -1.44
CA HIS A 59 11.13 17.08 -0.79
C HIS A 59 12.26 17.56 -1.72
N CYS A 60 13.00 16.64 -2.32
CA CYS A 60 14.06 16.98 -3.27
C CYS A 60 13.51 17.79 -4.45
N HIS A 61 12.40 17.39 -5.06
CA HIS A 61 11.80 18.12 -6.19
C HIS A 61 11.40 19.56 -5.85
N LYS A 62 11.04 19.84 -4.59
CA LYS A 62 10.68 21.20 -4.16
C LYS A 62 11.89 22.09 -3.87
N ASN A 63 13.04 21.50 -3.54
CA ASN A 63 14.20 22.21 -3.02
C ASN A 63 15.47 22.08 -3.88
N CYS A 64 15.44 21.23 -4.91
CA CYS A 64 16.58 20.95 -5.78
C CYS A 64 16.40 21.62 -7.14
N THR A 65 17.51 22.11 -7.71
CA THR A 65 17.59 22.68 -9.07
C THR A 65 17.76 21.62 -10.16
N PHE A 66 17.45 20.36 -9.86
CA PHE A 66 17.65 19.19 -10.73
C PHE A 66 19.10 19.00 -11.21
N LYS A 67 20.07 19.49 -10.41
CA LYS A 67 21.51 19.23 -10.58
C LYS A 67 22.01 18.26 -9.52
N TRP A 68 23.03 17.48 -9.86
CA TRP A 68 23.57 16.45 -8.97
C TRP A 68 24.11 17.04 -7.66
N GLU A 69 24.83 18.16 -7.75
CA GLU A 69 25.46 18.81 -6.59
C GLU A 69 24.39 19.30 -5.61
N THR A 70 23.35 19.95 -6.12
CA THR A 70 22.21 20.40 -5.31
C THR A 70 21.41 19.21 -4.74
N LEU A 71 21.29 18.11 -5.49
CA LEU A 71 20.62 16.92 -4.97
C LEU A 71 21.37 16.36 -3.78
N MET A 72 22.70 16.25 -3.84
CA MET A 72 23.51 15.73 -2.74
C MET A 72 23.40 16.60 -1.48
N THR A 73 23.35 17.93 -1.63
CA THR A 73 23.18 18.82 -0.47
C THR A 73 21.77 18.78 0.13
N VAL A 74 20.74 18.56 -0.69
CA VAL A 74 19.33 18.50 -0.26
C VAL A 74 18.94 17.12 0.23
N PHE A 75 19.64 16.06 -0.16
CA PHE A 75 19.24 14.69 0.15
C PHE A 75 19.25 14.38 1.66
N ASP A 76 20.27 14.84 2.38
CA ASP A 76 20.37 14.64 3.83
C ASP A 76 19.23 15.33 4.58
N SER A 77 18.87 16.55 4.18
CA SER A 77 17.74 17.27 4.78
C SER A 77 16.39 16.64 4.38
N ALA A 78 16.29 16.08 3.17
CA ALA A 78 15.11 15.34 2.72
C ALA A 78 14.89 14.08 3.55
N ILE A 79 15.94 13.31 3.85
CA ILE A 79 15.86 12.14 4.75
C ILE A 79 15.45 12.60 6.16
N ALA A 80 16.09 13.64 6.69
CA ALA A 80 15.80 14.18 8.01
C ALA A 80 14.36 14.72 8.14
N SER A 81 13.74 15.12 7.02
CA SER A 81 12.36 15.60 6.99
C SER A 81 11.31 14.49 7.24
N VAL A 82 11.68 13.22 7.12
CA VAL A 82 10.79 12.08 7.36
C VAL A 82 10.77 11.73 8.85
N SER A 83 9.75 12.23 9.55
CA SER A 83 9.56 11.98 10.98
C SER A 83 9.21 10.52 11.30
N ILE A 84 9.51 10.09 12.53
CA ILE A 84 9.11 8.77 13.06
C ILE A 84 7.59 8.54 12.94
N ASN A 85 6.79 9.60 13.11
CA ASN A 85 5.33 9.50 12.98
C ASN A 85 4.89 9.20 11.54
N GLN A 86 5.55 9.79 10.54
CA GLN A 86 5.33 9.46 9.14
C GLN A 86 5.73 8.01 8.85
N ILE A 87 6.89 7.56 9.35
CA ILE A 87 7.34 6.16 9.21
C ILE A 87 6.28 5.21 9.77
N ARG A 88 5.82 5.44 11.01
CA ARG A 88 4.75 4.63 11.63
C ARG A 88 3.46 4.65 10.79
N ASN A 89 3.12 5.79 10.20
CA ASN A 89 1.96 5.89 9.32
C ASN A 89 2.14 5.05 8.03
N TYR A 90 3.34 5.00 7.43
CA TYR A 90 3.60 4.19 6.25
C TYR A 90 3.33 2.70 6.51
N PHE A 91 3.84 2.17 7.63
CA PHE A 91 3.53 0.78 8.04
C PHE A 91 2.03 0.54 8.24
N ARG A 92 1.31 1.50 8.86
CA ARG A 92 -0.14 1.38 9.04
C ARG A 92 -0.89 1.36 7.72
N VAL A 93 -0.47 2.16 6.73
CA VAL A 93 -1.08 2.16 5.40
C VAL A 93 -0.83 0.83 4.70
N CYS A 94 0.40 0.30 4.72
CA CYS A 94 0.69 -1.00 4.13
C CYS A 94 -0.12 -2.14 4.82
N ALA A 95 -0.31 -2.08 6.14
CA ALA A 95 -1.17 -3.01 6.87
C ALA A 95 -2.67 -2.91 6.46
N ARG A 96 -3.14 -1.72 6.04
CA ARG A 96 -4.49 -1.56 5.49
C ARG A 96 -4.62 -2.19 4.11
N PHE A 97 -3.67 -1.96 3.21
CA PHE A 97 -3.62 -2.62 1.90
C PHE A 97 -3.61 -4.14 2.06
N ALA A 98 -2.77 -4.65 2.97
CA ALA A 98 -2.73 -6.04 3.36
C ALA A 98 -4.13 -6.58 3.75
N SER A 99 -4.80 -5.91 4.69
CA SER A 99 -6.16 -6.30 5.12
C SER A 99 -7.16 -6.29 3.96
N VAL A 100 -7.09 -5.30 3.06
CA VAL A 100 -7.99 -5.22 1.89
C VAL A 100 -7.76 -6.39 0.93
N TYR A 101 -6.51 -6.72 0.62
CA TYR A 101 -6.17 -7.87 -0.21
C TYR A 101 -6.55 -9.19 0.44
N GLU A 102 -6.44 -9.29 1.76
CA GLU A 102 -6.81 -10.50 2.48
C GLU A 102 -8.32 -10.74 2.48
N ILE A 103 -9.10 -9.71 2.79
CA ILE A 103 -10.54 -9.82 3.03
C ILE A 103 -11.34 -9.82 1.74
N VAL A 104 -11.05 -8.88 0.83
CA VAL A 104 -11.89 -8.58 -0.34
C VAL A 104 -11.36 -9.27 -1.60
N LYS A 105 -10.05 -9.57 -1.65
CA LYS A 105 -9.37 -10.19 -2.79
C LYS A 105 -9.55 -9.38 -4.08
N VAL A 106 -9.20 -8.10 -4.01
CA VAL A 106 -9.29 -7.13 -5.12
C VAL A 106 -7.92 -6.86 -5.74
N ASN A 107 -7.88 -6.21 -6.90
CA ASN A 107 -6.63 -5.76 -7.54
C ASN A 107 -6.15 -4.40 -6.98
N GLY A 108 -4.97 -3.96 -7.45
CA GLY A 108 -4.29 -2.74 -6.99
C GLY A 108 -5.14 -1.46 -7.04
N PRO A 109 -5.67 -1.06 -8.21
CA PRO A 109 -6.44 0.19 -8.33
C PRO A 109 -7.66 0.25 -7.41
N LEU A 110 -8.41 -0.86 -7.30
CA LEU A 110 -9.55 -0.94 -6.40
C LEU A 110 -9.12 -0.93 -4.92
N ALA A 111 -8.03 -1.61 -4.58
CA ALA A 111 -7.47 -1.58 -3.23
C ALA A 111 -7.05 -0.15 -2.83
N GLU A 112 -6.42 0.58 -3.73
CA GLU A 112 -6.01 1.97 -3.51
C GLU A 112 -7.21 2.87 -3.27
N HIS A 113 -8.24 2.76 -4.11
CA HIS A 113 -9.48 3.53 -3.93
C HIS A 113 -10.11 3.25 -2.56
N ILE A 114 -10.19 1.98 -2.16
CA ILE A 114 -10.75 1.58 -0.86
C ILE A 114 -9.93 2.17 0.28
N VAL A 115 -8.60 2.01 0.26
CA VAL A 115 -7.72 2.51 1.33
C VAL A 115 -7.76 4.04 1.44
N ARG A 116 -7.88 4.75 0.30
CA ARG A 116 -7.99 6.22 0.28
C ARG A 116 -9.31 6.72 0.83
N THR A 117 -10.41 6.02 0.53
CA THR A 117 -11.76 6.42 0.95
C THR A 117 -12.06 6.01 2.40
N TYR A 118 -11.43 4.95 2.91
CA TYR A 118 -11.65 4.47 4.27
C TYR A 118 -10.90 5.31 5.31
N ARG A 119 -11.63 6.04 6.17
CA ARG A 119 -11.06 6.96 7.18
C ARG A 119 -11.10 6.44 8.62
N SER A 120 -11.52 5.21 8.88
CA SER A 120 -11.66 4.73 10.27
C SER A 120 -10.30 4.50 10.96
N HIS A 121 -10.30 4.79 12.27
CA HIS A 121 -9.19 4.53 13.18
C HIS A 121 -9.20 3.09 13.74
N ARG A 122 -10.39 2.49 13.84
CA ARG A 122 -10.56 1.08 14.25
C ARG A 122 -10.33 0.24 12.98
N GLY A 123 -9.66 -0.90 13.11
CA GLY A 123 -9.23 -1.72 11.98
C GLY A 123 -10.37 -2.05 10.99
N VAL A 124 -9.97 -2.47 9.79
CA VAL A 124 -10.89 -2.62 8.67
C VAL A 124 -11.75 -3.89 8.84
N ALA A 125 -13.04 -3.76 9.15
CA ALA A 125 -13.96 -4.90 9.24
C ALA A 125 -14.41 -5.35 7.84
N LYS A 126 -14.68 -6.66 7.68
CA LYS A 126 -15.11 -7.24 6.40
C LYS A 126 -16.39 -6.61 5.86
N ASN A 127 -17.39 -6.42 6.73
CA ASN A 127 -18.68 -5.83 6.35
C ASN A 127 -18.52 -4.39 5.85
N ASP A 128 -17.62 -3.60 6.48
CA ASP A 128 -17.36 -2.22 6.06
C ASP A 128 -16.77 -2.17 4.65
N LEU A 129 -15.81 -3.05 4.35
CA LEU A 129 -15.21 -3.14 3.02
C LEU A 129 -16.20 -3.58 1.96
N GLU A 130 -16.99 -4.62 2.24
CA GLU A 130 -18.00 -5.10 1.30
C GLU A 130 -19.04 -4.01 1.00
N GLN A 131 -19.47 -3.25 2.02
CA GLN A 131 -20.36 -2.11 1.83
C GLN A 131 -19.71 -1.00 1.00
N MET A 132 -18.42 -0.70 1.22
CA MET A 132 -17.70 0.29 0.43
C MET A 132 -17.59 -0.13 -1.04
N VAL A 133 -17.28 -1.40 -1.31
CA VAL A 133 -17.22 -1.92 -2.69
C VAL A 133 -18.59 -1.83 -3.34
N LYS A 134 -19.67 -2.18 -2.62
CA LYS A 134 -21.05 -2.04 -3.12
C LYS A 134 -21.39 -0.58 -3.43
N LYS A 135 -21.10 0.35 -2.50
CA LYS A 135 -21.31 1.80 -2.70
C LYS A 135 -20.52 2.33 -3.89
N LEU A 136 -19.28 1.90 -4.04
CA LEU A 136 -18.45 2.26 -5.19
C LEU A 136 -19.07 1.75 -6.48
N PHE A 137 -19.49 0.48 -6.54
CA PHE A 137 -20.18 -0.08 -7.69
C PHE A 137 -21.41 0.75 -8.08
N THR A 138 -22.30 1.02 -7.12
CA THR A 138 -23.51 1.83 -7.35
C THR A 138 -23.16 3.23 -7.85
N LYS A 139 -22.16 3.88 -7.24
CA LYS A 139 -21.72 5.21 -7.66
C LYS A 139 -21.21 5.20 -9.09
N VAL A 140 -20.35 4.25 -9.48
CA VAL A 140 -19.86 4.19 -10.86
C VAL A 140 -20.97 3.86 -11.86
N THR A 141 -21.93 2.99 -11.51
CA THR A 141 -23.08 2.73 -12.39
C THR A 141 -23.99 3.94 -12.56
N CYS A 142 -24.17 4.76 -11.52
CA CYS A 142 -24.97 5.98 -11.58
C CYS A 142 -24.22 7.13 -12.29
N GLU A 143 -22.90 7.28 -12.11
CA GLU A 143 -22.10 8.34 -12.76
C GLU A 143 -21.99 8.12 -14.27
N LYS A 144 -21.89 6.86 -14.73
CA LYS A 144 -22.04 6.51 -16.15
C LYS A 144 -23.35 7.01 -16.76
N ALA A 145 -24.41 7.11 -15.96
CA ALA A 145 -25.72 7.57 -16.42
C ALA A 145 -25.82 9.10 -16.53
N SER A 146 -24.91 9.86 -15.89
CA SER A 146 -25.07 11.31 -15.75
C SER A 146 -24.01 12.22 -16.39
N ALA A 147 -22.71 11.86 -16.52
CA ALA A 147 -21.73 12.81 -17.09
C ALA A 147 -20.25 12.34 -17.20
N LEU A 148 -19.61 12.73 -18.31
CA LEU A 148 -18.24 13.29 -18.50
C LEU A 148 -16.95 12.43 -18.65
N ASP A 149 -16.09 12.97 -19.55
CA ASP A 149 -14.64 12.78 -19.88
C ASP A 149 -14.07 11.34 -20.02
N GLU A 150 -13.56 11.03 -21.21
CA GLU A 150 -13.03 9.71 -21.63
C GLU A 150 -11.98 9.13 -20.67
N ARG A 151 -11.15 9.99 -20.05
CA ARG A 151 -10.11 9.57 -19.11
C ARG A 151 -10.67 9.08 -17.76
N HIS A 152 -11.60 9.81 -17.17
CA HIS A 152 -12.24 9.42 -15.92
C HIS A 152 -13.11 8.16 -16.10
N LEU A 153 -13.78 8.03 -17.25
CA LEU A 153 -14.53 6.82 -17.60
C LEU A 153 -13.63 5.59 -17.71
N THR A 154 -12.41 5.73 -18.23
CA THR A 154 -11.47 4.60 -18.38
C THR A 154 -11.00 4.08 -17.02
N GLU A 155 -10.59 4.97 -16.11
CA GLU A 155 -10.22 4.59 -14.73
C GLU A 155 -11.40 3.92 -13.99
N LEU A 156 -12.60 4.50 -14.11
CA LEU A 156 -13.81 3.96 -13.49
C LEU A 156 -14.22 2.60 -14.09
N LEU A 157 -13.99 2.39 -15.39
CA LEU A 157 -14.24 1.11 -16.08
C LEU A 157 -13.25 0.03 -15.66
N GLU A 158 -11.97 0.36 -15.49
CA GLU A 158 -10.98 -0.57 -14.93
C GLU A 158 -11.34 -0.97 -13.50
N ILE A 159 -11.73 0.00 -12.68
CA ILE A 159 -12.20 -0.24 -11.31
C ILE A 159 -13.44 -1.15 -11.31
N LEU A 160 -14.42 -0.94 -12.20
CA LEU A 160 -15.60 -1.80 -12.30
C LEU A 160 -15.27 -3.22 -12.76
N ARG A 161 -14.41 -3.36 -13.77
CA ARG A 161 -13.96 -4.67 -14.29
C ARG A 161 -13.23 -5.48 -13.22
N ALA A 162 -12.53 -4.78 -12.31
CA ALA A 162 -11.81 -5.36 -11.19
C ALA A 162 -12.69 -5.86 -10.04
N ILE A 163 -13.98 -5.49 -9.98
CA ILE A 163 -14.86 -5.91 -8.89
C ILE A 163 -15.23 -7.39 -9.07
N PRO A 164 -14.93 -8.26 -8.08
CA PRO A 164 -15.30 -9.67 -8.11
C PRO A 164 -16.81 -9.86 -8.31
N PRO A 165 -17.26 -10.82 -9.16
CA PRO A 165 -18.68 -11.01 -9.44
C PRO A 165 -19.55 -11.17 -8.19
N LYS A 166 -19.02 -11.87 -7.16
CA LYS A 166 -19.69 -12.09 -5.86
C LYS A 166 -19.96 -10.82 -5.05
N LEU A 167 -19.28 -9.71 -5.35
CA LEU A 167 -19.41 -8.42 -4.65
C LEU A 167 -20.23 -7.40 -5.43
N ARG A 168 -20.68 -7.75 -6.65
CA ARG A 168 -21.58 -6.89 -7.41
C ARG A 168 -22.98 -6.95 -6.80
N PRO A 169 -23.69 -5.81 -6.65
CA PRO A 169 -25.08 -5.83 -6.23
C PRO A 169 -25.92 -6.68 -7.19
N LYS A 170 -26.91 -7.39 -6.64
CA LYS A 170 -27.88 -8.18 -7.40
C LYS A 170 -28.88 -7.28 -8.10
#